data_AF-A0AAW0V7V0-F1
#
_entry.id   AF-A0AAW0V7V0-F1
#
_cell.length_a   1.000
_cell.length_b   1.000
_cell.length_c   1.000
_cell.angle_alpha   90.00
_cell.angle_beta   90.00
_cell.angle_gamma   90.00
#
_symmetry.space_group_name_H-M   'P 1'
#
loop_
_entity.id
_entity.type
_entity.pdbx_description
1 polymer ?
#
loop_
_entity_poly.entity_id
_entity_poly.type
_entity_poly.pdbx_seq_one_letter_code
_entity_poly.pdbx_strand_id
1 'polypeptide(L)'
;MKKVLSCHVPSNYLPGVHMAAASAGEVVACIIRVPMEVVKQRRQAQFSNSSIKVVQHILRKEGTRGLFRGYLSTVTREIPFSLIQFPVWEWLKKYWSDKQGHYVDSWQSSLCGAFAGGFSAALTTPLDVAKTRIMLAHHKSAAAKGNINTVLKIVYKQQGLSGLFAGVVPRTLWISIGGAVFFGVYEKANWLLKHHIYL
;
A
#
# COMPACT_ATOMS: atom_id res chain seq x y z
N MET A 1 5.47 14.02 15.02
CA MET A 1 4.55 13.07 15.70
C MET A 1 5.26 12.02 16.57
N LYS A 2 6.32 11.32 16.13
CA LYS A 2 7.03 10.29 16.93
C LYS A 2 7.51 10.75 18.33
N LYS A 3 8.12 11.93 18.45
CA LYS A 3 8.66 12.44 19.73
C LYS A 3 7.58 12.87 20.74
N VAL A 4 6.36 13.17 20.29
CA VAL A 4 5.29 13.69 21.18
C VAL A 4 4.48 12.53 21.77
N LEU A 5 4.24 11.47 21.01
CA LEU A 5 3.47 10.29 21.45
C LEU A 5 4.25 9.33 22.35
N SER A 6 5.60 9.33 22.25
CA SER A 6 6.45 8.43 23.04
C SER A 6 6.50 8.78 24.53
N CYS A 7 6.04 9.98 24.93
CA CYS A 7 6.08 10.46 26.31
C CYS A 7 4.85 10.06 27.15
N HIS A 8 3.81 9.46 26.57
CA HIS A 8 2.54 9.19 27.28
C HIS A 8 2.03 7.75 27.14
N VAL A 9 2.72 6.88 26.39
CA VAL A 9 2.23 5.52 26.10
C VAL A 9 3.26 4.48 26.57
N PRO A 10 2.85 3.44 27.33
CA PRO A 10 3.75 2.36 27.74
C PRO A 10 4.36 1.65 26.51
N SER A 11 5.63 1.25 26.61
CA SER A 11 6.40 0.69 25.48
C SER A 11 5.78 -0.55 24.81
N ASN A 12 4.85 -1.23 25.47
CA ASN A 12 4.15 -2.41 24.95
C ASN A 12 3.01 -2.08 23.96
N TYR A 13 2.45 -0.87 23.99
CA TYR A 13 1.35 -0.45 23.10
C TYR A 13 1.80 0.44 21.92
N LEU A 14 3.10 0.80 21.90
CA LEU A 14 3.69 1.66 20.89
C LEU A 14 3.43 1.18 19.43
N PRO A 15 3.57 -0.13 19.12
CA PRO A 15 3.31 -0.65 17.77
C PRO A 15 1.86 -0.43 17.33
N GLY A 16 0.90 -0.72 18.21
CA GLY A 16 -0.53 -0.57 17.93
C GLY A 16 -0.94 0.88 17.71
N VAL A 17 -0.40 1.81 18.50
CA VAL A 17 -0.62 3.25 18.32
C VAL A 17 -0.02 3.74 17.00
N HIS A 18 1.18 3.27 16.64
CA HIS A 18 1.79 3.60 15.34
C HIS A 18 0.97 3.07 14.17
N MET A 19 0.45 1.85 14.26
CA MET A 19 -0.40 1.25 13.23
C MET A 19 -1.73 2.01 13.07
N ALA A 20 -2.37 2.39 14.18
CA ALA A 20 -3.61 3.16 14.16
C ALA A 20 -3.39 4.57 13.57
N ALA A 21 -2.33 5.25 14.00
CA ALA A 21 -1.96 6.56 13.48
C ALA A 21 -1.59 6.52 11.98
N ALA A 22 -0.85 5.50 11.56
CA ALA A 22 -0.52 5.29 10.15
C ALA A 22 -1.78 5.04 9.30
N SER A 23 -2.68 4.19 9.79
CA SER A 23 -3.94 3.89 9.11
C SER A 23 -4.83 5.12 8.99
N ALA A 24 -4.96 5.91 10.06
CA ALA A 24 -5.72 7.16 10.05
C ALA A 24 -5.11 8.19 9.07
N GLY A 25 -3.78 8.33 9.07
CA GLY A 25 -3.06 9.17 8.12
C GLY A 25 -3.31 8.75 6.67
N GLU A 26 -3.32 7.45 6.39
CA GLU A 26 -3.58 6.92 5.05
C GLU A 26 -5.02 7.18 4.58
N VAL A 27 -6.01 7.04 5.48
CA VAL A 27 -7.43 7.37 5.17
C VAL A 27 -7.58 8.83 4.75
N VAL A 28 -6.89 9.75 5.44
CA VAL A 28 -6.88 11.18 5.10
C VAL A 28 -6.13 11.43 3.80
N ALA A 29 -4.96 10.81 3.60
CA ALA A 29 -4.18 10.93 2.37
C ALA A 29 -4.97 10.43 1.14
N CYS A 30 -5.78 9.38 1.32
CA CYS A 30 -6.66 8.84 0.27
C CYS A 30 -7.67 9.86 -0.25
N ILE A 31 -8.05 10.89 0.51
CA ILE A 31 -9.01 11.92 0.07
C ILE A 31 -8.45 12.71 -1.12
N ILE A 32 -7.15 12.98 -1.11
CA ILE A 32 -6.46 13.72 -2.19
C ILE A 32 -5.95 12.75 -3.26
N ARG A 33 -5.39 11.62 -2.83
CA ARG A 33 -4.78 10.64 -3.73
C ARG A 33 -5.78 10.00 -4.68
N VAL A 34 -6.97 9.63 -4.21
CA VAL A 34 -7.95 8.88 -5.01
C VAL A 34 -8.46 9.67 -6.22
N PRO A 35 -8.89 10.94 -6.11
CA PRO A 35 -9.26 11.76 -7.27
C PRO A 35 -8.13 11.87 -8.31
N MET A 36 -6.89 12.09 -7.85
CA MET A 36 -5.72 12.17 -8.74
C MET A 36 -5.47 10.85 -9.47
N GLU A 37 -5.60 9.74 -8.76
CA GLU A 37 -5.41 8.40 -9.30
C GLU A 37 -6.49 8.06 -10.34
N VAL A 38 -7.76 8.39 -10.08
CA VAL A 38 -8.87 8.22 -11.04
C VAL A 38 -8.62 9.01 -12.33
N VAL A 39 -8.18 10.26 -12.22
CA VAL A 39 -7.87 11.10 -13.40
C VAL A 39 -6.71 10.50 -14.19
N LYS A 40 -5.64 10.07 -13.51
CA LYS A 40 -4.49 9.42 -14.15
C LYS A 40 -4.88 8.13 -14.86
N GLN A 41 -5.65 7.26 -14.20
CA GLN A 41 -6.08 5.98 -14.77
C GLN A 41 -6.98 6.18 -15.99
N ARG A 42 -7.97 7.09 -15.93
CA ARG A 42 -8.84 7.37 -17.08
C ARG A 42 -8.09 7.99 -18.25
N ARG A 43 -7.10 8.84 -17.97
CA ARG A 43 -6.23 9.40 -19.01
C ARG A 43 -5.42 8.30 -19.71
N GLN A 44 -4.87 7.37 -18.95
CA GLN A 44 -4.12 6.22 -19.47
C GLN A 44 -5.02 5.25 -20.27
N ALA A 45 -6.28 5.07 -19.88
CA ALA A 45 -7.21 4.18 -20.57
C ALA A 45 -7.81 4.77 -21.87
N GLN A 46 -8.04 6.09 -21.91
CA GLN A 46 -8.67 6.77 -23.06
C GLN A 46 -7.67 7.47 -23.99
N PHE A 47 -6.34 7.35 -23.76
CA PHE A 47 -5.30 8.06 -24.53
C PHE A 47 -5.59 9.55 -24.76
N SER A 48 -6.17 10.24 -23.75
CA SER A 48 -6.51 11.67 -23.88
C SER A 48 -5.30 12.56 -23.52
N ASN A 49 -5.04 13.56 -24.35
CA ASN A 49 -3.90 14.47 -24.15
C ASN A 49 -4.08 15.47 -22.99
N SER A 50 -5.30 15.65 -22.45
CA SER A 50 -5.57 16.67 -21.43
C SER A 50 -6.26 16.10 -20.18
N SER A 51 -5.58 16.17 -19.03
CA SER A 51 -6.14 15.80 -17.73
C SER A 51 -7.38 16.63 -17.36
N ILE A 52 -7.42 17.90 -17.78
CA ILE A 52 -8.53 18.82 -17.47
C ILE A 52 -9.81 18.37 -18.19
N LYS A 53 -9.70 17.96 -19.45
CA LYS A 53 -10.84 17.41 -20.21
C LYS A 53 -11.38 16.14 -19.57
N VAL A 54 -10.50 15.29 -19.04
CA VAL A 54 -10.89 14.08 -18.29
C VAL A 54 -11.66 14.44 -17.01
N VAL A 55 -11.16 15.40 -16.22
CA VAL A 55 -11.86 15.88 -15.01
C VAL A 55 -13.24 16.45 -15.34
N GLN A 56 -13.32 17.34 -16.33
CA GLN A 56 -14.59 17.93 -16.78
C GLN A 56 -15.58 16.86 -17.27
N HIS A 57 -15.09 15.85 -17.99
CA HIS A 57 -15.90 14.74 -18.44
C HIS A 57 -16.46 13.91 -17.27
N ILE A 58 -15.62 13.59 -16.27
CA ILE A 58 -16.03 12.88 -15.05
C ILE A 58 -17.10 13.68 -14.31
N LEU A 59 -16.85 14.96 -14.05
CA LEU A 59 -17.77 15.82 -13.31
C LEU A 59 -19.12 15.98 -14.01
N ARG A 60 -19.14 16.10 -15.35
CA ARG A 60 -20.40 16.23 -16.12
C ARG A 60 -21.19 14.93 -16.22
N LYS A 61 -20.54 13.77 -16.27
CA LYS A 61 -21.20 12.48 -16.47
C LYS A 61 -21.52 11.73 -15.18
N GLU A 62 -20.64 11.81 -14.18
CA GLU A 62 -20.72 11.01 -12.94
C GLU A 62 -20.78 11.89 -11.66
N GLY A 63 -20.65 13.21 -11.80
CA GLY A 63 -20.60 14.13 -10.68
C GLY A 63 -19.33 13.99 -9.83
N THR A 64 -19.34 14.64 -8.65
CA THR A 64 -18.22 14.60 -7.69
C THR A 64 -17.97 13.21 -7.12
N ARG A 65 -19.02 12.37 -7.01
CA ARG A 65 -18.90 10.96 -6.62
C ARG A 65 -18.06 10.14 -7.60
N GLY A 66 -18.02 10.50 -8.88
CA GLY A 66 -17.19 9.86 -9.89
C GLY A 66 -15.69 9.97 -9.62
N LEU A 67 -15.23 11.06 -8.98
CA LEU A 67 -13.83 11.28 -8.61
C LEU A 67 -13.38 10.41 -7.42
N PHE A 68 -14.30 10.06 -6.53
CA PHE A 68 -14.04 9.18 -5.38
C PHE A 68 -14.39 7.72 -5.66
N ARG A 69 -14.65 7.38 -6.93
CA ARG A 69 -14.98 6.02 -7.36
C ARG A 69 -13.74 5.13 -7.18
N GLY A 70 -13.72 4.38 -6.08
CA GLY A 70 -12.57 3.57 -5.67
C GLY A 70 -12.00 3.93 -4.30
N TYR A 71 -12.45 5.00 -3.64
CA TYR A 71 -11.95 5.40 -2.32
C TYR A 71 -12.05 4.27 -1.28
N LEU A 72 -13.23 3.67 -1.16
CA LEU A 72 -13.46 2.54 -0.26
C LEU A 72 -12.59 1.33 -0.64
N SER A 73 -12.34 1.14 -1.94
CA SER A 73 -11.41 0.11 -2.35
C SER A 73 -10.01 0.46 -1.86
N THR A 74 -9.46 1.62 -2.17
CA THR A 74 -8.11 1.99 -1.73
C THR A 74 -7.93 1.78 -0.22
N VAL A 75 -8.84 2.32 0.60
CA VAL A 75 -8.79 2.19 2.07
C VAL A 75 -8.80 0.72 2.54
N THR A 76 -9.69 -0.11 2.00
CA THR A 76 -9.77 -1.53 2.36
C THR A 76 -8.50 -2.32 1.95
N ARG A 77 -7.61 -1.77 1.13
CA ARG A 77 -6.34 -2.45 0.73
C ARG A 77 -5.25 -2.02 1.67
N GLU A 78 -5.16 -0.72 1.91
CA GLU A 78 -4.11 -0.15 2.74
C GLU A 78 -4.23 -0.61 4.20
N ILE A 79 -5.45 -0.80 4.72
CA ILE A 79 -5.65 -1.24 6.11
C ILE A 79 -5.05 -2.64 6.35
N PRO A 80 -5.47 -3.72 5.65
CA PRO A 80 -4.85 -5.04 5.85
C PRO A 80 -3.35 -5.06 5.55
N PHE A 81 -2.92 -4.33 4.52
CA PHE A 81 -1.51 -4.26 4.14
C PHE A 81 -0.66 -3.64 5.25
N SER A 82 -1.11 -2.51 5.83
CA SER A 82 -0.45 -1.84 6.94
C SER A 82 -0.46 -2.70 8.20
N LEU A 83 -1.59 -3.36 8.50
CA LEU A 83 -1.73 -4.21 9.68
C LEU A 83 -0.74 -5.38 9.69
N ILE A 84 -0.34 -5.88 8.52
CA ILE A 84 0.63 -6.99 8.40
C ILE A 84 2.05 -6.45 8.22
N GLN A 85 2.24 -5.39 7.44
CA GLN A 85 3.57 -4.87 7.13
C GLN A 85 4.27 -4.31 8.37
N PHE A 86 3.57 -3.54 9.22
CA PHE A 86 4.20 -2.90 10.39
C PHE A 86 4.75 -3.90 11.42
N PRO A 87 3.99 -4.92 11.87
CA PRO A 87 4.52 -5.92 12.80
C PRO A 87 5.71 -6.69 12.23
N VAL A 88 5.64 -7.09 10.96
CA VAL A 88 6.74 -7.81 10.29
C VAL A 88 7.98 -6.93 10.19
N TRP A 89 7.80 -5.64 9.87
CA TRP A 89 8.90 -4.68 9.81
C TRP A 89 9.54 -4.42 11.18
N GLU A 90 8.75 -4.26 12.23
CA GLU A 90 9.28 -4.09 13.59
C GLU A 90 10.00 -5.34 14.10
N TRP A 91 9.44 -6.52 13.82
CA TRP A 91 10.07 -7.79 14.16
C TRP A 91 11.42 -7.96 13.45
N LEU A 92 11.48 -7.69 12.15
CA LEU A 92 12.73 -7.75 11.37
C LEU A 92 13.79 -6.78 11.89
N LYS A 93 13.41 -5.53 12.20
CA LYS A 93 14.35 -4.56 12.78
C LYS A 93 14.84 -5.00 14.15
N LYS A 94 13.97 -5.51 15.03
CA LYS A 94 14.36 -5.96 16.36
C LYS A 94 15.33 -7.14 16.26
N TYR A 95 15.01 -8.12 15.43
CA TYR A 95 15.89 -9.27 15.18
C TYR A 95 17.26 -8.85 14.64
N TRP A 96 17.30 -7.88 13.72
CA TRP A 96 18.55 -7.36 13.17
C TRP A 96 19.36 -6.57 14.21
N SER A 97 18.69 -5.74 15.01
CA SER A 97 19.31 -4.95 16.09
C SER A 97 19.94 -5.85 17.15
N ASP A 98 19.23 -6.90 17.58
CA ASP A 98 19.70 -7.86 18.58
C ASP A 98 20.94 -8.63 18.08
N LYS A 99 21.02 -8.90 16.77
CA LYS A 99 22.18 -9.55 16.12
C LYS A 99 23.41 -8.64 16.00
N GLN A 100 23.23 -7.34 15.82
CA GLN A 100 24.34 -6.38 15.63
C GLN A 100 24.75 -5.64 16.91
N GLY A 101 23.92 -5.67 17.96
CA GLY A 101 24.21 -4.99 19.23
C GLY A 101 24.09 -3.47 19.17
N HIS A 102 23.69 -2.88 18.03
CA HIS A 102 23.41 -1.46 17.87
C HIS A 102 22.05 -1.22 17.20
N TYR A 103 21.57 0.02 17.26
CA TYR A 103 20.29 0.40 16.63
C TYR A 103 20.39 0.30 15.10
N VAL A 104 19.29 -0.11 14.47
CA VAL A 104 19.18 -0.33 13.02
C VAL A 104 19.31 0.98 12.26
N ASP A 105 20.27 1.05 11.34
CA ASP A 105 20.47 2.22 10.49
C ASP A 105 19.31 2.44 9.52
N SER A 106 19.17 3.67 9.01
CA SER A 106 18.13 4.04 8.03
C SER A 106 18.09 3.11 6.80
N TRP A 107 19.25 2.64 6.35
CA TRP A 107 19.38 1.75 5.20
C TRP A 107 18.90 0.32 5.51
N GLN A 108 19.28 -0.22 6.67
CA GLN A 108 18.83 -1.54 7.15
C GLN A 108 17.34 -1.56 7.42
N SER A 109 16.81 -0.47 8.00
CA SER A 109 15.38 -0.28 8.23
C SER A 109 14.60 -0.25 6.91
N SER A 110 15.17 0.30 5.84
CA SER A 110 14.56 0.33 4.51
C SER A 110 14.53 -1.07 3.87
N LEU A 111 15.60 -1.85 4.02
CA LEU A 111 15.66 -3.23 3.54
C LEU A 111 14.65 -4.13 4.26
N CYS A 112 14.58 -4.02 5.59
CA CYS A 112 13.55 -4.70 6.39
C CYS A 112 12.14 -4.30 5.93
N GLY A 113 11.94 -3.03 5.56
CA GLY A 113 10.67 -2.52 5.05
C GLY A 113 10.30 -3.11 3.68
N ALA A 114 11.27 -3.29 2.80
CA ALA A 114 11.07 -3.92 1.49
C ALA A 114 10.68 -5.40 1.63
N PHE A 115 11.36 -6.16 2.49
CA PHE A 115 11.01 -7.55 2.79
C PHE A 115 9.63 -7.67 3.45
N ALA A 116 9.36 -6.85 4.48
CA ALA A 116 8.06 -6.83 5.14
C ALA A 116 6.93 -6.45 4.16
N GLY A 117 7.18 -5.49 3.27
CA GLY A 117 6.24 -5.07 2.24
C GLY A 117 5.97 -6.18 1.22
N GLY A 118 7.00 -6.87 0.74
CA GLY A 118 6.85 -8.01 -0.17
C GLY A 118 6.09 -9.18 0.47
N PHE A 119 6.40 -9.50 1.73
CA PHE A 119 5.71 -10.55 2.48
C PHE A 119 4.24 -10.19 2.76
N SER A 120 3.99 -8.96 3.23
CA SER A 120 2.63 -8.44 3.42
C SER A 120 1.84 -8.43 2.11
N ALA A 121 2.47 -8.03 1.00
CA ALA A 121 1.87 -8.06 -0.32
C ALA A 121 1.48 -9.48 -0.73
N ALA A 122 2.34 -10.48 -0.50
CA ALA A 122 2.02 -11.87 -0.79
C ALA A 122 0.79 -12.35 0.01
N LEU A 123 0.76 -12.07 1.32
CA LEU A 123 -0.36 -12.47 2.19
C LEU A 123 -1.67 -11.74 1.88
N THR A 124 -1.60 -10.48 1.43
CA THR A 124 -2.79 -9.69 1.08
C THR A 124 -3.25 -9.87 -0.36
N THR A 125 -2.50 -10.60 -1.19
CA THR A 125 -2.85 -10.83 -2.60
C THR A 125 -4.23 -11.49 -2.79
N PRO A 126 -4.62 -12.53 -2.02
CA PRO A 126 -5.96 -13.12 -2.14
C PRO A 126 -7.08 -12.13 -1.81
N LEU A 127 -6.87 -11.25 -0.83
CA LEU A 127 -7.85 -10.20 -0.47
C LEU A 127 -7.98 -9.15 -1.57
N ASP A 128 -6.87 -8.77 -2.20
CA ASP A 128 -6.86 -7.85 -3.33
C ASP A 128 -7.53 -8.44 -4.57
N VAL A 129 -7.36 -9.74 -4.84
CA VAL A 129 -8.09 -10.45 -5.90
C VAL A 129 -9.59 -10.48 -5.61
N ALA A 130 -10.01 -10.82 -4.39
CA ALA A 130 -11.43 -10.85 -4.04
C ALA A 130 -12.10 -9.49 -4.23
N LYS A 131 -11.39 -8.42 -3.85
CA LYS A 131 -11.88 -7.05 -3.94
C LYS A 131 -11.93 -6.51 -5.35
N THR A 132 -10.90 -6.72 -6.16
CA THR A 132 -10.91 -6.31 -7.58
C THR A 132 -12.04 -7.02 -8.31
N ARG A 133 -12.30 -8.30 -8.01
CA ARG A 133 -13.45 -9.05 -8.53
C ARG A 133 -14.80 -8.46 -8.07
N ILE A 134 -14.94 -8.04 -6.82
CA ILE A 134 -16.16 -7.36 -6.32
C ILE A 134 -16.35 -6.01 -7.02
N MET A 135 -15.30 -5.23 -7.21
CA MET A 135 -15.37 -3.93 -7.89
C MET A 135 -15.69 -4.02 -9.38
N LEU A 136 -15.23 -5.09 -10.04
CA LEU A 136 -15.47 -5.35 -11.46
C LEU A 136 -16.75 -6.16 -11.72
N ALA A 137 -17.39 -6.69 -10.67
CA ALA A 137 -18.61 -7.48 -10.81
C ALA A 137 -19.80 -6.59 -11.24
N HIS A 138 -20.50 -7.02 -12.29
CA HIS A 138 -21.75 -6.40 -12.72
C HIS A 138 -22.82 -6.51 -11.62
N HIS A 139 -23.65 -5.47 -11.46
CA HIS A 139 -24.64 -5.29 -10.38
C HIS A 139 -25.64 -6.45 -10.12
N LYS A 140 -25.68 -7.48 -10.97
CA LYS A 140 -26.59 -8.65 -10.85
C LYS A 140 -25.92 -9.95 -10.40
N SER A 141 -24.60 -9.99 -10.19
CA SER A 141 -23.90 -11.22 -9.78
C SER A 141 -23.86 -11.42 -8.27
N ALA A 142 -23.81 -12.67 -7.78
CA ALA A 142 -23.63 -12.99 -6.36
C ALA A 142 -22.36 -12.37 -5.74
N ALA A 143 -21.35 -12.06 -6.57
CA ALA A 143 -20.15 -11.31 -6.19
C ALA A 143 -20.43 -9.82 -5.87
N ALA A 144 -21.51 -9.25 -6.38
CA ALA A 144 -21.92 -7.86 -6.10
C ALA A 144 -22.53 -7.67 -4.71
N LYS A 145 -22.87 -8.76 -4.00
CA LYS A 145 -23.31 -8.70 -2.59
C LYS A 145 -22.20 -8.30 -1.60
N GLY A 146 -20.95 -8.16 -2.05
CA GLY A 146 -19.84 -7.63 -1.25
C GLY A 146 -19.22 -8.61 -0.24
N ASN A 147 -19.69 -9.85 -0.16
CA ASN A 147 -19.13 -10.85 0.73
C ASN A 147 -17.80 -11.41 0.18
N ILE A 148 -16.69 -10.89 0.72
CA ILE A 148 -15.31 -11.30 0.39
C ILE A 148 -15.15 -12.83 0.46
N ASN A 149 -15.69 -13.47 1.50
CA ASN A 149 -15.61 -14.92 1.68
C ASN A 149 -16.33 -15.71 0.57
N THR A 150 -17.43 -15.19 0.04
CA THR A 150 -18.16 -15.80 -1.08
C THR A 150 -17.37 -15.67 -2.37
N VAL A 151 -16.77 -14.50 -2.60
CA VAL A 151 -15.94 -14.26 -3.79
C VAL A 151 -14.66 -15.09 -3.76
N LEU A 152 -13.98 -15.18 -2.61
CA LEU A 152 -12.82 -16.06 -2.42
C LEU A 152 -13.15 -17.52 -2.73
N LYS A 153 -14.30 -18.03 -2.23
CA LYS A 153 -14.76 -19.40 -2.53
C LYS A 153 -15.06 -19.60 -4.03
N ILE A 154 -15.65 -18.61 -4.69
CA ILE A 154 -15.93 -18.66 -6.14
C ILE A 154 -14.62 -18.69 -6.94
N VAL A 155 -13.67 -17.81 -6.62
CA VAL A 155 -12.36 -17.75 -7.29
C VAL A 155 -11.58 -19.05 -7.07
N TYR A 156 -11.59 -19.57 -5.85
CA TYR A 156 -10.97 -20.85 -5.53
C TYR A 156 -11.59 -22.01 -6.33
N LYS A 157 -12.94 -22.06 -6.44
CA LYS A 157 -13.61 -23.08 -7.24
C LYS A 157 -13.36 -22.96 -8.76
N GLN A 158 -13.16 -21.75 -9.28
CA GLN A 158 -12.99 -21.52 -10.72
C GLN A 158 -11.54 -21.63 -11.21
N GLN A 159 -10.58 -21.17 -10.41
CA GLN A 159 -9.16 -21.04 -10.82
C GLN A 159 -8.17 -21.60 -9.78
N GLY A 160 -8.66 -22.19 -8.69
CA GLY A 160 -7.83 -22.77 -7.63
C GLY A 160 -6.95 -21.74 -6.92
N LEU A 161 -5.86 -22.22 -6.32
CA LEU A 161 -4.85 -21.39 -5.64
C LEU A 161 -4.12 -20.45 -6.61
N SER A 162 -3.93 -20.86 -7.87
CA SER A 162 -3.29 -20.03 -8.91
C SER A 162 -4.09 -18.75 -9.17
N GLY A 163 -5.43 -18.82 -9.17
CA GLY A 163 -6.29 -17.65 -9.32
C GLY A 163 -6.25 -16.68 -8.13
N LEU A 164 -6.02 -17.16 -6.91
CA LEU A 164 -5.94 -16.33 -5.69
C LEU A 164 -4.60 -15.59 -5.56
N PHE A 165 -3.52 -16.17 -6.09
CA PHE A 165 -2.19 -15.57 -6.13
C PHE A 165 -1.82 -14.99 -7.50
N ALA A 166 -2.78 -14.89 -8.41
CA ALA A 166 -2.58 -14.28 -9.72
C ALA A 166 -2.13 -12.83 -9.55
N GLY A 167 -0.87 -12.54 -9.91
CA GLY A 167 -0.26 -11.22 -9.77
C GLY A 167 0.64 -11.03 -8.54
N VAL A 168 0.87 -12.08 -7.72
CA VAL A 168 1.80 -11.98 -6.58
C VAL A 168 3.23 -11.67 -7.03
N VAL A 169 3.69 -12.33 -8.11
CA VAL A 169 5.05 -12.15 -8.66
C VAL A 169 5.31 -10.70 -9.10
N PRO A 170 4.50 -10.10 -10.00
CA PRO A 170 4.72 -8.71 -10.40
C PRO A 170 4.56 -7.72 -9.23
N ARG A 171 3.68 -7.99 -8.26
CA ARG A 171 3.50 -7.14 -7.09
C ARG A 171 4.71 -7.17 -6.15
N THR A 172 5.21 -8.36 -5.82
CA THR A 172 6.38 -8.51 -4.96
C THR A 172 7.62 -7.96 -5.65
N LEU A 173 7.81 -8.23 -6.94
CA LEU A 173 8.91 -7.64 -7.72
C LEU A 173 8.86 -6.11 -7.74
N TRP A 174 7.68 -5.52 -7.94
CA TRP A 174 7.53 -4.06 -7.91
C TRP A 174 7.96 -3.45 -6.57
N ILE A 175 7.56 -4.06 -5.45
CA ILE A 175 7.92 -3.58 -4.11
C ILE A 175 9.42 -3.75 -3.86
N SER A 176 9.99 -4.90 -4.27
CA SER A 176 11.43 -5.16 -4.13
C SER A 176 12.28 -4.20 -4.97
N ILE A 177 11.91 -3.97 -6.24
CA ILE A 177 12.61 -3.03 -7.13
C ILE A 177 12.46 -1.59 -6.61
N GLY A 178 11.26 -1.21 -6.18
CA GLY A 178 11.02 0.10 -5.56
C GLY A 178 11.90 0.32 -4.33
N GLY A 179 12.05 -0.70 -3.48
CA GLY A 179 12.96 -0.70 -2.35
C GLY A 179 14.43 -0.55 -2.75
N ALA A 180 14.88 -1.29 -3.77
CA ALA A 180 16.26 -1.21 -4.27
C ALA A 180 16.61 0.15 -4.87
N VAL A 181 15.69 0.76 -5.64
CA VAL A 181 15.88 2.11 -6.21
C VAL A 181 15.92 3.16 -5.10
N PHE A 182 14.98 3.10 -4.16
CA PHE A 182 14.97 4.03 -3.02
C PHE A 182 16.27 3.93 -2.20
N PHE A 183 16.73 2.71 -1.95
CA PHE A 183 17.99 2.43 -1.28
C PHE A 183 19.19 3.02 -2.03
N GLY A 184 19.34 2.72 -3.32
CA GLY A 184 20.48 3.19 -4.12
C GLY A 184 20.53 4.71 -4.23
N VAL A 185 19.37 5.38 -4.32
CA VAL A 185 19.30 6.85 -4.34
C VAL A 185 19.62 7.42 -2.96
N TYR A 186 19.11 6.83 -1.88
CA TYR A 186 19.37 7.30 -0.52
C TYR A 186 20.85 7.23 -0.15
N GLU A 187 21.52 6.11 -0.45
CA GLU A 187 22.96 5.97 -0.19
C GLU A 187 23.78 6.99 -0.96
N LYS A 188 23.48 7.19 -2.25
CA LYS A 188 24.18 8.17 -3.09
C LYS A 188 23.96 9.60 -2.60
N ALA A 189 22.73 9.94 -2.19
CA ALA A 189 22.42 11.25 -1.62
C ALA A 189 23.15 11.49 -0.29
N ASN A 190 23.19 10.48 0.58
CA ASN A 190 23.86 10.58 1.87
C ASN A 190 25.39 10.67 1.72
N TRP A 191 25.95 9.96 0.73
CA TRP A 191 27.37 10.07 0.36
C TRP A 191 27.71 11.48 -0.14
N LEU A 192 26.91 12.03 -1.06
CA LEU A 192 27.09 13.40 -1.57
C LEU A 192 27.00 14.47 -0.47
N LEU A 193 26.00 14.36 0.41
CA LEU A 193 25.81 15.31 1.51
C LEU A 193 26.98 15.27 2.50
N LYS A 194 27.49 14.08 2.83
CA LYS A 194 28.68 13.98 3.68
C LYS A 194 29.90 14.57 2.98
N HIS A 195 30.09 14.34 1.69
CA HIS A 195 31.25 14.89 0.99
C HIS A 195 31.24 16.42 0.87
N HIS A 196 30.06 17.05 0.79
CA HIS A 196 29.93 18.51 0.72
C HIS A 196 29.90 19.24 2.06
N ILE A 197 29.62 18.55 3.18
CA ILE A 197 29.56 19.16 4.52
C ILE A 197 30.92 19.09 5.26
N TYR A 198 31.87 18.28 4.78
CA TYR A 198 33.23 18.15 5.33
C TYR A 198 34.32 18.83 4.47
N LEU A 199 33.94 19.73 3.57
CA LEU A 199 34.81 20.71 2.89
C LEU A 199 34.37 22.12 3.27
#